data_AF-A0A661Q5S1-F1
#
_entry.id   AF-A0A661Q5S1-F1
#
_cell.length_a   1.000
_cell.length_b   1.000
_cell.length_c   1.000
_cell.angle_alpha   90.00
_cell.angle_beta   90.00
_cell.angle_gamma   90.00
#
_symmetry.space_group_name_H-M   'P 1'
#
loop_
_entity.id
_entity.type
_entity.pdbx_description
1 polymer ?
#
loop_
_entity_poly.entity_id
_entity_poly.type
_entity_poly.pdbx_seq_one_letter_code
_entity_poly.pdbx_strand_id
1 'polypeptide(L)'
;MFKLVGEMLKFKFISRVVVLSFVMLILLAFSTPVAAANPKVRFQPLSGYLVQAGPQGIVIDCGRKKGVAVGDLFAVLQAGHPLIHPVTGKTLGVQEKFVSTLKVLRVDADYAVCRPLNRYVRVPLIRGLLVKRFTQMPAIFIDLNGNGLDLFSRVRESLPQLNWADYGVGLRHRQALQRPGGPGAMGYDLYVVNQGSDLTFFNGDQELVAAWNAQQFAGKTTRSSTVGTYVNVGEAGKYGLSTTEKDQALLTRYRQLAKVTLVVKGMDTGDLENDGTPEIVFTDGEKIYVYQVTDKGLKYRYRYHFESFGTVINIQVGDITGDRKDEILVNTFKETEDGFSSFVISKIDGKYRIIANHIPFVMGLLGGHSIATKGTYFVGQGFAEEDLFNNQVAQLKFVDGKVSSSGKFSVPIGFTLPGAAYADINQDRIKELCFINKNNFLEIYQGDKRLWVSDERLAGSLQDVQYEVGTEKVSYTEKRQISSPLRVHDIDGDGIPELFLSDNESDMSTSLGDYGFLNKGQVKMLKHNGQGFTVRKVTGTIDGPLQGIQVINGELVCAMVKRGDDLLKLSGSTFLLAFPLPHKP
;
A
#
# COMPACT_ATOMS: atom_id res chain seq x y z
N MET A 1 5.39 58.35 18.04
CA MET A 1 4.47 57.65 17.11
C MET A 1 4.79 58.16 15.71
N PHE A 2 5.02 57.28 14.72
CA PHE A 2 5.62 57.54 13.38
C PHE A 2 7.16 57.67 13.30
N LYS A 3 7.89 56.59 13.65
CA LYS A 3 9.20 56.28 13.03
C LYS A 3 9.70 54.85 13.24
N LEU A 4 8.78 53.89 13.44
CA LEU A 4 9.13 52.50 13.77
C LEU A 4 8.34 51.45 12.96
N VAL A 5 7.86 51.85 11.77
CA VAL A 5 7.12 50.95 10.84
C VAL A 5 7.90 50.74 9.52
N GLY A 6 9.00 51.47 9.29
CA GLY A 6 9.75 51.44 8.02
C GLY A 6 10.85 50.38 7.88
N GLU A 7 11.39 49.83 8.97
CA GLU A 7 12.55 48.91 8.91
C GLU A 7 12.19 47.42 9.06
N MET A 8 11.02 47.09 9.60
CA MET A 8 10.58 45.68 9.73
C MET A 8 10.13 45.03 8.41
N LEU A 9 9.94 45.79 7.33
CA LEU A 9 9.60 45.24 6.02
C LEU A 9 10.81 44.90 5.13
N LYS A 10 12.01 45.42 5.41
CA LYS A 10 13.20 45.12 4.59
C LYS A 10 13.92 43.83 5.02
N PHE A 11 13.78 43.42 6.28
CA PHE A 11 14.40 42.17 6.78
C PHE A 11 13.62 40.89 6.41
N LYS A 12 12.33 40.98 6.06
CA LYS A 12 11.52 39.83 5.62
C LYS A 12 11.69 39.48 4.13
N PHE A 13 12.30 40.36 3.33
CA PHE A 13 12.52 40.12 1.90
C PHE A 13 13.92 39.55 1.61
N ILE A 14 14.92 39.90 2.42
CA ILE A 14 16.30 39.42 2.23
C ILE A 14 16.47 37.97 2.76
N SER A 15 15.72 37.55 3.77
CA SER A 15 15.78 36.16 4.27
C SER A 15 15.10 35.14 3.35
N ARG A 16 14.15 35.55 2.49
CA ARG A 16 13.49 34.67 1.53
C ARG A 16 14.35 34.37 0.30
N VAL A 17 15.26 35.26 -0.09
CA VAL A 17 16.13 35.05 -1.26
C VAL A 17 17.40 34.28 -0.90
N VAL A 18 17.93 34.44 0.32
CA VAL A 18 19.12 33.70 0.76
C VAL A 18 18.78 32.25 1.16
N VAL A 19 17.60 31.98 1.72
CA VAL A 19 17.18 30.61 2.06
C VAL A 19 16.78 29.80 0.82
N LEU A 20 16.16 30.40 -0.20
CA LEU A 20 15.93 29.71 -1.49
C LEU A 20 17.25 29.40 -2.21
N SER A 21 18.24 30.28 -2.12
CA SER A 21 19.54 30.06 -2.76
C SER A 21 20.37 29.00 -2.03
N PHE A 22 20.27 28.90 -0.70
CA PHE A 22 20.99 27.87 0.07
C PHE A 22 20.31 26.49 0.03
N VAL A 23 18.97 26.44 -0.08
CA VAL A 23 18.23 25.18 -0.30
C VAL A 23 18.44 24.68 -1.74
N MET A 24 18.54 25.56 -2.74
CA MET A 24 18.87 25.18 -4.12
C MET A 24 20.34 24.78 -4.30
N LEU A 25 21.28 25.34 -3.52
CA LEU A 25 22.70 24.98 -3.55
C LEU A 25 23.03 23.71 -2.74
N ILE A 26 22.29 23.42 -1.67
CA ILE A 26 22.41 22.15 -0.92
C ILE A 26 21.65 21.01 -1.64
N LEU A 27 20.62 21.32 -2.45
CA LEU A 27 20.06 20.38 -3.44
C LEU A 27 21.01 20.08 -4.62
N LEU A 28 22.10 20.84 -4.79
CA LEU A 28 23.12 20.60 -5.81
C LEU A 28 24.41 19.95 -5.25
N ALA A 29 24.46 19.67 -3.95
CA ALA A 29 25.62 19.06 -3.31
C ALA A 29 25.17 17.91 -2.38
N PHE A 30 24.62 16.85 -2.98
CA PHE A 30 24.65 15.43 -2.57
C PHE A 30 23.55 14.61 -3.29
N SER A 31 23.39 14.87 -4.58
CA SER A 31 23.27 13.80 -5.56
C SER A 31 23.79 14.43 -6.83
N THR A 32 25.00 14.07 -7.27
CA THR A 32 25.18 14.09 -8.72
C THR A 32 24.00 13.26 -9.24
N PRO A 33 23.13 13.78 -10.13
CA PRO A 33 22.26 12.88 -10.86
C PRO A 33 23.22 11.82 -11.38
N VAL A 34 22.99 10.54 -11.06
CA VAL A 34 23.66 9.45 -11.75
C VAL A 34 23.48 9.84 -13.21
N ALA A 35 24.56 10.33 -13.83
CA ALA A 35 24.47 10.96 -15.14
C ALA A 35 23.78 9.92 -15.99
N ALA A 36 22.57 10.23 -16.48
CA ALA A 36 21.72 9.26 -17.15
C ALA A 36 22.59 8.62 -18.23
N ALA A 37 23.05 7.39 -17.96
CA ALA A 37 24.10 6.80 -18.75
C ALA A 37 23.57 6.70 -20.18
N ASN A 38 24.43 6.98 -21.18
CA ASN A 38 24.00 7.05 -22.58
C ASN A 38 23.14 5.81 -22.89
N PRO A 39 21.83 5.97 -23.13
CA PRO A 39 20.89 4.85 -23.22
C PRO A 39 21.26 3.90 -24.37
N LYS A 40 21.88 4.41 -25.44
CA LYS A 40 22.40 3.57 -26.53
C LYS A 40 23.52 2.62 -26.09
N VAL A 41 24.30 2.98 -25.07
CA VAL A 41 25.35 2.15 -24.47
C VAL A 41 24.75 1.27 -23.36
N ARG A 42 23.80 1.82 -22.59
CA ARG A 42 23.19 1.13 -21.45
C ARG A 42 22.33 -0.06 -21.86
N PHE A 43 21.64 0.00 -23.00
CA PHE A 43 20.82 -1.12 -23.49
C PHE A 43 21.52 -2.03 -24.50
N GLN A 44 22.83 -1.88 -24.72
CA GLN A 44 23.56 -2.81 -25.60
C GLN A 44 23.53 -4.23 -25.03
N PRO A 45 23.33 -5.25 -25.89
CA PRO A 45 23.43 -6.64 -25.48
C PRO A 45 24.79 -6.92 -24.83
N LEU A 46 24.74 -7.41 -23.59
CA LEU A 46 25.92 -7.82 -22.84
C LEU A 46 25.60 -9.16 -22.18
N SER A 47 26.48 -10.14 -22.39
CA SER A 47 26.37 -11.48 -21.81
C SER A 47 27.56 -11.76 -20.89
N GLY A 48 27.31 -12.57 -19.87
CA GLY A 48 28.32 -13.03 -18.93
C GLY A 48 27.84 -14.25 -18.17
N TYR A 49 28.50 -14.57 -17.06
CA TYR A 49 28.21 -15.71 -16.23
C TYR A 49 28.06 -15.33 -14.76
N LEU A 50 27.17 -16.03 -14.08
CA LEU A 50 27.10 -16.05 -12.62
C LEU A 50 28.32 -16.80 -12.08
N VAL A 51 29.21 -16.10 -11.38
CA VAL A 51 30.47 -16.67 -10.88
C VAL A 51 30.40 -17.10 -9.42
N GLN A 52 29.51 -16.48 -8.62
CA GLN A 52 29.31 -16.82 -7.22
C GLN A 52 27.86 -16.52 -6.77
N ALA A 53 27.29 -17.39 -5.93
CA ALA A 53 26.03 -17.16 -5.23
C ALA A 53 26.20 -17.57 -3.76
N GLY A 54 25.82 -16.69 -2.83
CA GLY A 54 25.89 -16.98 -1.38
C GLY A 54 25.24 -15.88 -0.53
N PRO A 55 25.33 -15.98 0.81
CA PRO A 55 24.69 -15.04 1.74
C PRO A 55 25.15 -13.58 1.58
N GLN A 56 26.36 -13.39 1.04
CA GLN A 56 27.00 -12.08 0.81
C GLN A 56 26.57 -11.42 -0.52
N GLY A 57 25.72 -12.08 -1.33
CA GLY A 57 25.24 -11.59 -2.63
C GLY A 57 25.59 -12.51 -3.82
N ILE A 58 25.14 -12.12 -5.02
CA ILE A 58 25.37 -12.83 -6.28
C ILE A 58 26.36 -12.05 -7.13
N VAL A 59 27.40 -12.71 -7.64
CA VAL A 59 28.45 -12.06 -8.43
C VAL A 59 28.37 -12.52 -9.89
N ILE A 60 28.48 -11.56 -10.81
CA ILE A 60 28.57 -11.80 -12.27
C ILE A 60 29.89 -11.25 -12.81
N ASP A 61 30.45 -11.88 -13.85
CA ASP A 61 31.71 -11.49 -14.52
C ASP A 61 31.58 -10.27 -15.46
N CYS A 62 30.61 -9.40 -15.18
CA CYS A 62 30.33 -8.19 -15.95
C CYS A 62 30.53 -6.96 -15.06
N GLY A 63 31.68 -6.29 -15.22
CA GLY A 63 32.03 -5.08 -14.47
C GLY A 63 32.01 -3.79 -15.29
N ARG A 64 32.53 -2.72 -14.70
CA ARG A 64 32.58 -1.36 -15.26
C ARG A 64 33.27 -1.29 -16.61
N LYS A 65 34.33 -2.08 -16.82
CA LYS A 65 35.05 -2.14 -18.12
C LYS A 65 34.16 -2.63 -19.27
N LYS A 66 33.12 -3.42 -18.97
CA LYS A 66 32.11 -3.88 -19.94
C LYS A 66 30.88 -2.95 -20.01
N GLY A 67 30.91 -1.79 -19.36
CA GLY A 67 29.82 -0.80 -19.39
C GLY A 67 28.66 -1.09 -18.44
N VAL A 68 28.87 -1.94 -17.42
CA VAL A 68 27.87 -2.19 -16.36
C VAL A 68 27.82 -1.02 -15.39
N ALA A 69 26.60 -0.68 -14.95
CA ALA A 69 26.34 0.37 -13.97
C ALA A 69 25.38 -0.12 -12.87
N VAL A 70 25.42 0.53 -11.71
CA VAL A 70 24.48 0.27 -10.61
C VAL A 70 23.05 0.52 -11.08
N GLY A 71 22.12 -0.36 -10.70
CA GLY A 71 20.72 -0.34 -11.12
C GLY A 71 20.43 -1.11 -12.42
N ASP A 72 21.47 -1.57 -13.14
CA ASP A 72 21.27 -2.43 -14.31
C ASP A 72 20.62 -3.77 -13.94
N LEU A 73 19.91 -4.33 -14.91
CA LEU A 73 19.24 -5.61 -14.76
C LEU A 73 19.83 -6.68 -15.69
N PHE A 74 19.98 -7.89 -15.15
CA PHE A 74 20.46 -9.06 -15.86
C PHE A 74 19.48 -10.22 -15.69
N ALA A 75 19.01 -10.78 -16.80
CA ALA A 75 18.29 -12.04 -16.79
C ALA A 75 19.27 -13.19 -16.60
N VAL A 76 18.94 -14.11 -15.69
CA VAL A 76 19.63 -15.39 -15.51
C VAL A 76 18.93 -16.42 -16.37
N LEU A 77 19.72 -17.12 -17.20
CA LEU A 77 19.24 -18.08 -18.17
C LEU A 77 19.87 -19.45 -17.92
N GLN A 78 19.04 -20.49 -18.00
CA GLN A 78 19.46 -21.87 -17.97
C GLN A 78 19.45 -22.45 -19.40
N ALA A 79 20.50 -23.18 -19.75
CA ALA A 79 20.53 -23.94 -20.99
C ALA A 79 19.49 -25.07 -20.95
N GLY A 80 18.56 -25.05 -21.91
CA GLY A 80 17.55 -26.07 -22.15
C GLY A 80 17.99 -27.07 -23.21
N HIS A 81 17.04 -27.60 -23.98
CA HIS A 81 17.33 -28.60 -25.01
C HIS A 81 18.02 -27.96 -26.24
N PRO A 82 18.95 -28.68 -26.90
CA PRO A 82 19.47 -28.26 -28.19
C PRO A 82 18.33 -28.14 -29.21
N LEU A 83 18.26 -27.00 -29.88
CA LEU A 83 17.35 -26.79 -31.00
C LEU A 83 18.00 -27.41 -32.23
N ILE A 84 17.50 -28.55 -32.70
CA ILE A 84 18.05 -29.29 -33.83
C ILE A 84 17.17 -29.06 -35.05
N HIS A 85 17.76 -28.66 -36.17
CA HIS A 85 17.03 -28.51 -37.41
C HIS A 85 16.49 -29.88 -37.86
N PRO A 86 15.17 -30.04 -38.06
CA PRO A 86 14.57 -31.36 -38.27
C PRO A 86 15.07 -32.06 -39.54
N VAL A 87 15.43 -31.30 -40.58
CA VAL A 87 15.94 -31.85 -41.85
C VAL A 87 17.47 -32.00 -41.90
N THR A 88 18.24 -31.03 -41.40
CA THR A 88 19.71 -31.02 -41.56
C THR A 88 20.45 -31.68 -40.40
N GLY A 89 19.77 -31.96 -39.28
CA GLY A 89 20.38 -32.49 -38.06
C GLY A 89 21.35 -31.52 -37.38
N LYS A 90 21.54 -30.30 -37.92
CA LYS A 90 22.43 -29.30 -37.35
C LYS A 90 21.79 -28.67 -36.11
N THR A 91 22.58 -28.56 -35.05
CA THR A 91 22.23 -27.77 -33.87
C THR A 91 22.17 -26.29 -34.26
N LEU A 92 20.97 -25.71 -34.22
CA LEU A 92 20.69 -24.29 -34.48
C LEU A 92 20.94 -23.42 -33.23
N GLY A 93 20.98 -24.03 -32.05
CA GLY A 93 21.26 -23.36 -30.78
C GLY A 93 20.84 -24.22 -29.60
N VAL A 94 20.84 -23.64 -28.41
CA VAL A 94 20.27 -24.26 -27.20
C VAL A 94 19.15 -23.34 -26.73
N GLN A 95 17.99 -23.92 -26.44
CA GLN A 95 16.87 -23.14 -25.93
C GLN A 95 17.25 -22.52 -24.59
N GLU A 96 17.19 -21.21 -24.46
CA GLU A 96 17.46 -20.53 -23.20
C GLU A 96 16.16 -20.41 -22.40
N LYS A 97 16.15 -20.93 -21.17
CA LYS A 97 15.03 -20.79 -20.25
C LYS A 97 15.33 -19.65 -19.28
N PHE A 98 14.46 -18.64 -19.22
CA PHE A 98 14.52 -17.59 -18.22
C PHE A 98 14.28 -18.16 -16.81
N VAL A 99 15.14 -17.78 -15.85
CA VAL A 99 15.15 -18.29 -14.48
C VAL A 99 14.87 -17.20 -13.46
N SER A 100 15.55 -16.06 -13.57
CA SER A 100 15.51 -14.99 -12.57
C SER A 100 15.98 -13.65 -13.16
N THR A 101 15.66 -12.56 -12.49
CA THR A 101 16.24 -11.23 -12.75
C THR A 101 17.14 -10.82 -11.59
N LEU A 102 18.38 -10.47 -11.91
CA LEU A 102 19.35 -9.85 -11.01
C LEU A 102 19.38 -8.35 -11.20
N LYS A 103 19.45 -7.62 -10.10
CA LYS A 103 19.73 -6.19 -10.05
C LYS A 103 21.14 -5.96 -9.55
N VAL A 104 21.88 -5.13 -10.27
CA VAL A 104 23.24 -4.71 -9.91
C VAL A 104 23.21 -3.71 -8.75
N LEU A 105 23.87 -4.05 -7.65
CA LEU A 105 24.00 -3.21 -6.46
C LEU A 105 25.35 -2.47 -6.41
N ARG A 106 26.42 -3.14 -6.85
CA ARG A 106 27.79 -2.63 -6.81
C ARG A 106 28.54 -3.07 -8.06
N VAL A 107 29.38 -2.19 -8.60
CA VAL A 107 30.16 -2.46 -9.82
C VAL A 107 31.63 -2.18 -9.60
N ASP A 108 32.45 -3.22 -9.73
CA ASP A 108 33.90 -3.17 -9.77
C ASP A 108 34.40 -3.15 -11.21
N ALA A 109 35.73 -3.16 -11.41
CA ALA A 109 36.33 -3.09 -12.74
C ALA A 109 35.88 -4.24 -13.66
N ASP A 110 35.94 -5.47 -13.17
CA ASP A 110 35.78 -6.69 -13.96
C ASP A 110 34.54 -7.53 -13.57
N TYR A 111 33.89 -7.21 -12.44
CA TYR A 111 32.72 -7.92 -11.95
C TYR A 111 31.68 -6.97 -11.34
N ALA A 112 30.47 -7.47 -11.09
CA ALA A 112 29.43 -6.77 -10.37
C ALA A 112 28.76 -7.66 -9.32
N VAL A 113 28.37 -7.04 -8.19
CA VAL A 113 27.58 -7.68 -7.12
C VAL A 113 26.13 -7.31 -7.30
N CYS A 114 25.27 -8.32 -7.23
CA CYS A 114 23.86 -8.26 -7.55
C CYS A 114 23.02 -8.90 -6.45
N ARG A 115 21.73 -8.60 -6.46
CA ARG A 115 20.69 -9.36 -5.76
C ARG A 115 19.59 -9.78 -6.72
N PRO A 116 18.87 -10.89 -6.48
CA PRO A 116 17.67 -11.17 -7.23
C PRO A 116 16.58 -10.15 -6.88
N LEU A 117 15.73 -9.78 -7.83
CA LEU A 117 14.52 -9.01 -7.50
C LEU A 117 13.62 -9.85 -6.59
N ASN A 118 12.88 -9.20 -5.69
CA ASN A 118 12.13 -9.85 -4.59
C ASN A 118 11.25 -11.02 -5.04
N ARG A 119 10.64 -10.91 -6.22
CA ARG A 119 9.80 -11.97 -6.81
C ARG A 119 10.54 -13.25 -7.21
N TYR A 120 11.86 -13.18 -7.42
CA TYR A 120 12.71 -14.29 -7.85
C TYR A 120 13.64 -14.80 -6.74
N VAL A 121 13.49 -14.33 -5.49
CA VAL A 121 14.33 -14.72 -4.33
C VAL A 121 14.28 -16.22 -4.04
N ARG A 122 13.18 -16.89 -4.42
CA ARG A 122 12.97 -18.33 -4.17
C ARG A 122 13.57 -19.25 -5.25
N VAL A 123 14.18 -18.70 -6.29
CA VAL A 123 14.73 -19.51 -7.39
C VAL A 123 16.19 -19.87 -7.09
N PRO A 124 16.59 -21.16 -7.08
CA PRO A 124 17.97 -21.55 -6.83
C PRO A 124 18.90 -21.00 -7.91
N LEU A 125 19.94 -20.27 -7.51
CA LEU A 125 20.94 -19.70 -8.41
C LEU A 125 22.30 -20.36 -8.16
N ILE A 126 22.82 -20.99 -9.20
CA ILE A 126 24.08 -21.74 -9.15
C ILE A 126 25.14 -21.10 -10.05
N ARG A 127 26.41 -21.31 -9.69
CA ARG A 127 27.56 -20.88 -10.48
C ARG A 127 27.50 -21.48 -11.89
N GLY A 128 27.88 -20.68 -12.89
CA GLY A 128 27.96 -21.07 -14.29
C GLY A 128 26.71 -20.75 -15.12
N LEU A 129 25.63 -20.24 -14.52
CA LEU A 129 24.46 -19.79 -15.26
C LEU A 129 24.78 -18.58 -16.13
N LEU A 130 24.20 -18.55 -17.33
CA LEU A 130 24.34 -17.45 -18.28
C LEU A 130 23.55 -16.25 -17.77
N VAL A 131 24.12 -15.06 -17.86
CA VAL A 131 23.41 -13.81 -17.58
C VAL A 131 23.42 -12.90 -18.80
N LYS A 132 22.28 -12.26 -19.10
CA LYS A 132 22.13 -11.32 -20.21
C LYS A 132 21.48 -10.02 -19.76
N ARG A 133 22.09 -8.89 -20.08
CA ARG A 133 21.61 -7.55 -19.72
C ARG A 133 20.29 -7.26 -20.42
N PHE A 134 19.30 -6.75 -19.68
CA PHE A 134 17.98 -6.32 -20.18
C PHE A 134 17.29 -7.28 -21.16
N THR A 135 17.38 -8.60 -20.95
CA THR A 135 16.91 -9.62 -21.91
C THR A 135 15.75 -10.43 -21.35
N GLN A 136 14.72 -10.72 -22.15
CA GLN A 136 13.50 -11.50 -21.81
C GLN A 136 12.72 -10.97 -20.60
N MET A 137 12.98 -9.73 -20.19
CA MET A 137 12.39 -9.13 -19.01
C MET A 137 11.01 -8.56 -19.34
N PRO A 138 9.99 -8.80 -18.50
CA PRO A 138 8.71 -8.12 -18.64
C PRO A 138 8.90 -6.60 -18.58
N ALA A 139 8.52 -5.91 -19.64
CA ALA A 139 8.62 -4.46 -19.77
C ALA A 139 7.26 -3.84 -20.11
N ILE A 140 6.99 -2.65 -19.57
CA ILE A 140 5.75 -1.91 -19.84
C ILE A 140 6.07 -0.48 -20.27
N PHE A 141 5.32 0.01 -21.26
CA PHE A 141 5.41 1.39 -21.75
C PHE A 141 4.22 2.20 -21.25
N ILE A 142 4.46 3.18 -20.38
CA ILE A 142 3.42 4.01 -19.77
C ILE A 142 3.43 5.37 -20.47
N ASP A 143 2.37 5.66 -21.20
CA ASP A 143 2.20 6.95 -21.87
C ASP A 143 1.26 7.87 -21.09
N LEU A 144 1.80 8.96 -20.54
CA LEU A 144 1.03 9.90 -19.75
C LEU A 144 0.03 10.70 -20.60
N ASN A 145 0.37 10.97 -21.86
CA ASN A 145 -0.42 11.83 -22.75
C ASN A 145 -1.45 11.07 -23.59
N GLY A 146 -1.30 9.74 -23.67
CA GLY A 146 -2.23 8.84 -24.35
C GLY A 146 -2.11 8.77 -25.87
N ASN A 147 -1.16 9.47 -26.48
CA ASN A 147 -0.98 9.60 -27.92
C ASN A 147 0.37 9.03 -28.45
N GLY A 148 1.07 8.23 -27.65
CA GLY A 148 2.42 7.71 -27.89
C GLY A 148 2.51 6.33 -28.57
N LEU A 149 1.46 5.81 -29.21
CA LEU A 149 1.47 4.46 -29.82
C LEU A 149 2.58 4.28 -30.88
N ASP A 150 2.78 5.30 -31.71
CA ASP A 150 3.83 5.30 -32.72
C ASP A 150 5.23 5.31 -32.09
N LEU A 151 5.40 6.04 -30.99
CA LEU A 151 6.64 6.08 -30.22
C LEU A 151 6.92 4.74 -29.56
N PHE A 152 5.90 4.13 -28.95
CA PHE A 152 5.98 2.78 -28.38
C PHE A 152 6.45 1.76 -29.42
N SER A 153 5.90 1.79 -30.63
CA SER A 153 6.28 0.85 -31.70
C SER A 153 7.77 0.93 -32.02
N ARG A 154 8.32 2.15 -32.12
CA ARG A 154 9.76 2.37 -32.39
C ARG A 154 10.66 2.03 -31.22
N VAL A 155 10.21 2.29 -29.98
CA VAL A 155 10.93 1.89 -28.77
C VAL A 155 11.00 0.37 -28.67
N ARG A 156 9.89 -0.33 -28.95
CA ARG A 156 9.82 -1.79 -29.01
C ARG A 156 10.76 -2.37 -30.08
N GLU A 157 10.81 -1.76 -31.26
CA GLU A 157 11.74 -2.13 -32.34
C GLU A 157 13.21 -1.89 -31.96
N SER A 158 13.48 -0.87 -31.16
CA SER A 158 14.85 -0.52 -30.73
C SER A 158 15.34 -1.37 -29.55
N LEU A 159 14.42 -1.97 -28.79
CA LEU A 159 14.68 -2.84 -27.66
C LEU A 159 13.94 -4.18 -27.79
N PRO A 160 14.21 -4.96 -28.86
CA PRO A 160 13.50 -6.20 -29.16
C PRO A 160 13.83 -7.33 -28.16
N GLN A 161 14.90 -7.18 -27.39
CA GLN A 161 15.32 -8.14 -26.38
C GLN A 161 14.41 -8.18 -25.14
N LEU A 162 13.50 -7.21 -24.98
CA LEU A 162 12.56 -7.13 -23.85
C LEU A 162 11.22 -7.80 -24.20
N ASN A 163 10.52 -8.31 -23.18
CA ASN A 163 9.16 -8.82 -23.32
C ASN A 163 8.14 -7.71 -23.02
N TRP A 164 7.72 -7.00 -24.07
CA TRP A 164 6.86 -5.83 -23.94
C TRP A 164 5.38 -6.20 -23.75
N ALA A 165 4.74 -5.59 -22.77
CA ALA A 165 3.29 -5.55 -22.66
C ALA A 165 2.67 -4.77 -23.83
N ASP A 166 1.42 -5.09 -24.17
CA ASP A 166 0.64 -4.31 -25.11
C ASP A 166 0.49 -2.86 -24.67
N TYR A 167 0.51 -1.93 -25.64
CA TYR A 167 0.39 -0.49 -25.40
C TYR A 167 -0.84 -0.12 -24.55
N GLY A 168 -1.98 -0.79 -24.80
CA GLY A 168 -3.21 -0.58 -24.05
C GLY A 168 -3.12 -0.92 -22.56
N VAL A 169 -2.20 -1.81 -22.16
CA VAL A 169 -1.94 -2.13 -20.75
C VAL A 169 -1.31 -0.90 -20.08
N GLY A 170 -0.25 -0.34 -20.67
CA GLY A 170 0.42 0.84 -20.14
C GLY A 170 -0.46 2.09 -20.05
N LEU A 171 -1.35 2.30 -21.01
CA LEU A 171 -2.35 3.37 -20.98
C LEU A 171 -3.28 3.30 -19.76
N ARG A 172 -3.78 2.10 -19.44
CA ARG A 172 -4.63 1.87 -18.25
C ARG A 172 -3.87 2.13 -16.95
N HIS A 173 -2.55 1.97 -16.97
CA HIS A 173 -1.67 2.15 -15.83
C HIS A 173 -1.04 3.56 -15.74
N ARG A 174 -1.48 4.55 -16.54
CA ARG A 174 -0.96 5.93 -16.46
C ARG A 174 -1.07 6.59 -15.07
N GLN A 175 -2.07 6.18 -14.29
CA GLN A 175 -2.26 6.64 -12.90
C GLN A 175 -1.35 5.90 -11.90
N ALA A 176 -0.73 4.78 -12.28
CA ALA A 176 0.12 3.98 -11.39
C ALA A 176 1.46 4.67 -11.06
N LEU A 177 1.87 5.65 -11.87
CA LEU A 177 3.04 6.49 -11.59
C LEU A 177 2.82 7.47 -10.43
N GLN A 178 1.55 7.67 -10.02
CA GLN A 178 1.15 8.56 -8.93
C GLN A 178 0.85 7.79 -7.63
N ARG A 179 1.10 6.47 -7.59
CA ARG A 179 0.83 5.60 -6.43
C ARG A 179 2.07 5.40 -5.55
N PRO A 180 1.92 5.20 -4.23
CA PRO A 180 3.02 4.73 -3.36
C PRO A 180 3.56 3.38 -3.84
N GLY A 181 4.88 3.25 -4.00
CA GLY A 181 5.54 2.11 -4.64
C GLY A 181 5.66 2.21 -6.17
N GLY A 182 5.13 3.31 -6.74
CA GLY A 182 5.20 3.75 -8.14
C GLY A 182 5.10 2.64 -9.16
N PRO A 183 5.80 2.74 -10.31
CA PRO A 183 5.55 1.81 -11.40
C PRO A 183 5.92 0.36 -11.01
N GLY A 184 6.93 0.17 -10.15
CA GLY A 184 7.48 -1.11 -9.69
C GLY A 184 6.48 -2.19 -9.21
N ALA A 185 5.29 -1.79 -8.76
CA ALA A 185 4.28 -2.68 -8.19
C ALA A 185 3.49 -3.52 -9.21
N MET A 186 3.60 -3.25 -10.51
CA MET A 186 2.71 -3.84 -11.53
C MET A 186 3.19 -5.19 -12.11
N GLY A 187 4.17 -5.83 -11.47
CA GLY A 187 4.67 -7.12 -11.95
C GLY A 187 5.54 -7.02 -13.21
N TYR A 188 6.05 -5.84 -13.57
CA TYR A 188 7.07 -5.67 -14.60
C TYR A 188 8.46 -5.45 -13.99
N ASP A 189 9.50 -5.82 -14.73
CA ASP A 189 10.89 -5.67 -14.30
C ASP A 189 11.49 -4.34 -14.83
N LEU A 190 10.95 -3.80 -15.93
CA LEU A 190 11.33 -2.52 -16.53
C LEU A 190 10.11 -1.67 -16.90
N TYR A 191 10.14 -0.40 -16.53
CA TYR A 191 9.07 0.56 -16.78
C TYR A 191 9.59 1.70 -17.63
N VAL A 192 8.91 1.98 -18.74
CA VAL A 192 9.31 3.01 -19.68
C VAL A 192 8.23 4.07 -19.72
N VAL A 193 8.52 5.23 -19.15
CA VAL A 193 7.56 6.31 -18.93
C VAL A 193 7.77 7.40 -19.94
N ASN A 194 6.76 7.66 -20.76
CA ASN A 194 6.73 8.77 -21.70
C ASN A 194 6.06 9.99 -21.06
N GLN A 195 6.84 11.06 -20.89
CA GLN A 195 6.37 12.35 -20.38
C GLN A 195 6.13 13.39 -21.50
N GLY A 196 6.31 13.00 -22.77
CA GLY A 196 6.13 13.85 -23.94
C GLY A 196 7.45 14.22 -24.62
N SER A 197 8.38 14.86 -23.91
CA SER A 197 9.72 15.18 -24.44
C SER A 197 10.73 14.05 -24.20
N ASP A 198 10.58 13.31 -23.09
CA ASP A 198 11.56 12.35 -22.61
C ASP A 198 10.91 11.01 -22.24
N LEU A 199 11.68 9.94 -22.49
CA LEU A 199 11.43 8.58 -22.05
C LEU A 199 12.33 8.28 -20.85
N THR A 200 11.74 7.96 -19.71
CA THR A 200 12.47 7.58 -18.50
C THR A 200 12.25 6.11 -18.21
N PHE A 201 13.34 5.41 -17.89
CA PHE A 201 13.36 3.97 -17.65
C PHE A 201 13.59 3.72 -16.17
N PHE A 202 12.70 2.98 -15.53
CA PHE A 202 12.80 2.58 -14.13
C PHE A 202 12.87 1.06 -13.99
N ASN A 203 13.62 0.56 -13.02
CA ASN A 203 13.61 -0.86 -12.68
C ASN A 203 12.43 -1.22 -11.74
N GLY A 204 12.28 -2.51 -11.42
CA GLY A 204 11.28 -3.03 -10.49
C GLY A 204 11.27 -2.42 -9.09
N ASP A 205 12.38 -1.83 -8.64
CA ASP A 205 12.49 -1.11 -7.36
C ASP A 205 12.36 0.41 -7.54
N GLN A 206 11.87 0.85 -8.70
CA GLN A 206 11.62 2.25 -9.06
C GLN A 206 12.88 3.15 -9.17
N GLU A 207 14.07 2.57 -9.27
CA GLU A 207 15.27 3.36 -9.50
C GLU A 207 15.39 3.74 -10.97
N LEU A 208 15.86 4.96 -11.24
CA LEU A 208 16.14 5.44 -12.58
C LEU A 208 17.27 4.63 -13.22
N VAL A 209 16.95 3.89 -14.26
CA VAL A 209 17.88 3.13 -15.09
C VAL A 209 18.37 3.99 -16.26
N ALA A 210 17.52 4.76 -16.93
CA ALA A 210 17.98 5.60 -18.04
C ALA A 210 16.99 6.72 -18.33
N ALA A 211 17.47 7.76 -19.03
CA ALA A 211 16.63 8.77 -19.64
C ALA A 211 17.02 8.92 -21.11
N TRP A 212 16.04 8.95 -21.99
CA TRP A 212 16.20 8.97 -23.43
C TRP A 212 15.31 10.06 -24.02
N ASN A 213 15.87 10.96 -24.83
CA ASN A 213 15.06 11.98 -25.48
C ASN A 213 14.13 11.32 -26.52
N ALA A 214 12.82 11.52 -26.39
CA ALA A 214 11.82 10.87 -27.23
C ALA A 214 11.93 11.30 -28.71
N GLN A 215 12.48 12.49 -28.99
CA GLN A 215 12.72 12.98 -30.36
C GLN A 215 13.81 12.18 -31.09
N GLN A 216 14.68 11.46 -30.37
CA GLN A 216 15.65 10.54 -31.00
C GLN A 216 14.97 9.34 -31.67
N PHE A 217 13.70 9.10 -31.36
CA PHE A 217 12.83 8.14 -32.02
C PHE A 217 11.92 8.79 -33.06
N ALA A 218 12.04 10.07 -33.39
CA ALA A 218 11.10 10.72 -34.29
C ALA A 218 11.21 10.18 -35.73
N GLY A 219 10.21 9.41 -36.17
CA GLY A 219 9.91 9.18 -37.58
C GLY A 219 8.83 10.17 -38.06
N LYS A 220 8.83 10.51 -39.36
CA LYS A 220 7.85 11.41 -39.97
C LYS A 220 6.42 10.96 -39.64
N THR A 221 5.73 11.73 -38.80
CA THR A 221 4.36 11.45 -38.37
C THR A 221 3.37 11.86 -39.46
N THR A 222 2.53 10.93 -39.91
CA THR A 222 1.36 11.27 -40.73
C THR A 222 0.17 11.37 -39.78
N ARG A 223 -0.33 12.59 -39.56
CA ARG A 223 -1.55 12.81 -38.77
C ARG A 223 -2.76 12.33 -39.56
N SER A 224 -3.52 11.40 -38.99
CA SER A 224 -4.95 11.26 -39.31
C SER A 224 -5.72 11.32 -38.01
N SER A 225 -6.50 12.39 -37.86
CA SER A 225 -7.43 12.59 -36.75
C SER A 225 -8.82 12.73 -37.33
N THR A 226 -9.64 11.71 -37.16
CA THR A 226 -11.11 11.83 -37.18
C THR A 226 -11.62 11.08 -35.97
N VAL A 227 -11.91 11.82 -34.89
CA VAL A 227 -12.64 11.30 -33.74
C VAL A 227 -14.10 11.62 -33.96
N GLY A 228 -14.86 10.65 -34.45
CA GLY A 228 -16.32 10.70 -34.42
C GLY A 228 -16.79 10.56 -32.98
N THR A 229 -17.66 11.47 -32.55
CA THR A 229 -18.33 11.42 -31.24
C THR A 229 -19.50 10.46 -31.35
N TYR A 230 -19.40 9.27 -30.75
CA TYR A 230 -20.54 8.39 -30.55
C TYR A 230 -21.12 8.65 -29.16
N VAL A 231 -22.35 9.17 -29.12
CA VAL A 231 -23.17 9.20 -27.90
C VAL A 231 -23.95 7.89 -27.88
N ASN A 232 -23.66 7.03 -26.90
CA ASN A 232 -24.50 5.86 -26.65
C ASN A 232 -25.70 6.30 -25.80
N VAL A 233 -26.89 6.25 -26.41
CA VAL A 233 -28.17 6.32 -25.71
C VAL A 233 -28.52 4.89 -25.28
N GLY A 234 -28.89 4.74 -24.01
CA GLY A 234 -28.88 3.48 -23.29
C GLY A 234 -29.93 2.44 -23.70
N GLU A 235 -29.56 1.19 -23.42
CA GLU A 235 -30.48 0.11 -23.04
C GLU A 235 -29.93 -0.52 -21.76
N ALA A 236 -30.33 0.03 -20.61
CA ALA A 236 -29.85 -0.36 -19.28
C ALA A 236 -30.25 -1.80 -18.85
N GLY A 237 -31.00 -2.54 -19.68
CA GLY A 237 -31.43 -3.91 -19.37
C GLY A 237 -30.47 -5.01 -19.86
N LYS A 238 -29.74 -4.79 -20.96
CA LYS A 238 -28.87 -5.82 -21.58
C LYS A 238 -27.38 -5.63 -21.28
N TYR A 239 -26.96 -4.39 -21.05
CA TYR A 239 -25.55 -4.02 -20.82
C TYR A 239 -25.35 -3.39 -19.44
N GLY A 240 -25.74 -4.10 -18.38
CA GLY A 240 -25.69 -3.60 -16.99
C GLY A 240 -24.29 -3.54 -16.35
N LEU A 241 -23.21 -3.76 -17.12
CA LEU A 241 -21.83 -3.68 -16.64
C LEU A 241 -21.13 -2.50 -17.30
N SER A 242 -20.61 -1.57 -16.50
CA SER A 242 -19.83 -0.45 -16.99
C SER A 242 -18.36 -0.57 -16.62
N THR A 243 -17.48 -0.30 -17.57
CA THR A 243 -16.03 -0.14 -17.33
C THR A 243 -15.69 1.18 -16.65
N THR A 244 -16.58 2.19 -16.68
CA THR A 244 -16.36 3.49 -16.04
C THR A 244 -16.79 3.52 -14.58
N GLU A 245 -17.67 2.60 -14.16
CA GLU A 245 -18.11 2.47 -12.76
C GLU A 245 -16.94 2.19 -11.80
N LYS A 246 -15.84 1.63 -12.30
CA LYS A 246 -14.61 1.45 -11.49
C LYS A 246 -13.99 2.79 -11.08
N ASP A 247 -14.08 3.79 -11.93
CA ASP A 247 -13.38 5.07 -11.79
C ASP A 247 -14.26 6.19 -11.20
N GLN A 248 -15.58 6.03 -11.26
CA GLN A 248 -16.54 6.99 -10.70
C GLN A 248 -16.73 6.75 -9.21
N ALA A 249 -16.66 7.82 -8.42
CA ALA A 249 -16.97 7.76 -7.00
C ALA A 249 -18.49 7.69 -6.77
N LEU A 250 -18.92 6.75 -5.92
CA LEU A 250 -20.32 6.60 -5.51
C LEU A 250 -20.82 7.81 -4.69
N LEU A 251 -20.07 8.17 -3.65
CA LEU A 251 -20.37 9.24 -2.70
C LEU A 251 -19.51 10.46 -3.01
N THR A 252 -20.12 11.47 -3.62
CA THR A 252 -19.42 12.66 -4.14
C THR A 252 -19.61 13.92 -3.30
N ARG A 253 -20.48 13.87 -2.28
CA ARG A 253 -20.79 15.01 -1.41
C ARG A 253 -20.64 14.59 0.05
N TYR A 254 -20.13 15.49 0.86
CA TYR A 254 -19.99 15.29 2.29
C TYR A 254 -20.22 16.59 3.05
N ARG A 255 -20.56 16.46 4.33
CA ARG A 255 -20.52 17.55 5.31
C ARG A 255 -19.36 17.31 6.27
N GLN A 256 -18.85 18.39 6.88
CA GLN A 256 -17.94 18.26 8.01
C GLN A 256 -18.77 18.02 9.28
N LEU A 257 -18.71 16.81 9.83
CA LEU A 257 -19.37 16.45 11.09
C LEU A 257 -18.68 17.14 12.28
N ALA A 258 -17.35 17.12 12.31
CA ALA A 258 -16.57 17.72 13.39
C ALA A 258 -15.12 17.97 12.97
N LYS A 259 -14.43 18.77 13.78
CA LYS A 259 -12.97 18.94 13.75
C LYS A 259 -12.42 18.69 15.14
N VAL A 260 -11.40 17.85 15.25
CA VAL A 260 -10.62 17.66 16.47
C VAL A 260 -9.19 18.12 16.23
N THR A 261 -8.61 18.85 17.17
CA THR A 261 -7.22 19.32 17.10
C THR A 261 -6.28 18.22 17.57
N LEU A 262 -6.32 17.10 16.85
CA LEU A 262 -5.58 15.88 17.12
C LEU A 262 -5.15 15.28 15.78
N VAL A 263 -3.96 14.70 15.72
CA VAL A 263 -3.56 13.80 14.64
C VAL A 263 -4.02 12.40 15.03
N VAL A 264 -5.21 12.01 14.56
CA VAL A 264 -5.75 10.67 14.79
C VAL A 264 -4.94 9.66 13.97
N LYS A 265 -4.58 8.53 14.57
CA LYS A 265 -3.94 7.38 13.92
C LYS A 265 -4.84 6.14 13.87
N GLY A 266 -5.92 6.13 14.64
CA GLY A 266 -6.94 5.09 14.61
C GLY A 266 -8.28 5.62 15.11
N MET A 267 -9.36 5.16 14.49
CA MET A 267 -10.74 5.44 14.89
C MET A 267 -11.57 4.17 14.80
N ASP A 268 -12.43 3.95 15.80
CA ASP A 268 -13.53 2.99 15.71
C ASP A 268 -14.74 3.47 16.51
N THR A 269 -15.88 2.77 16.43
CA THR A 269 -17.11 3.16 17.13
C THR A 269 -17.86 1.99 17.73
N GLY A 270 -18.60 2.24 18.79
CA GLY A 270 -19.55 1.30 19.36
C GLY A 270 -20.41 1.96 20.43
N ASP A 271 -21.42 1.24 20.90
CA ASP A 271 -22.30 1.67 21.98
C ASP A 271 -21.70 1.19 23.32
N LEU A 272 -20.91 2.05 23.95
CA LEU A 272 -20.15 1.71 25.16
C LEU A 272 -21.05 1.70 26.42
N GLU A 273 -22.29 2.18 26.30
CA GLU A 273 -23.23 2.31 27.42
C GLU A 273 -24.50 1.47 27.25
N ASN A 274 -24.74 0.92 26.07
CA ASN A 274 -25.99 0.30 25.64
C ASN A 274 -27.17 1.29 25.72
N ASP A 275 -26.96 2.53 25.27
CA ASP A 275 -27.98 3.59 25.23
C ASP A 275 -28.56 3.85 23.83
N GLY A 276 -28.06 3.10 22.82
CA GLY A 276 -28.43 3.22 21.42
C GLY A 276 -27.68 4.33 20.66
N THR A 277 -26.85 5.12 21.33
CA THR A 277 -26.04 6.18 20.73
C THR A 277 -24.58 5.74 20.64
N PRO A 278 -23.99 5.59 19.44
CA PRO A 278 -22.60 5.17 19.34
C PRO A 278 -21.64 6.27 19.82
N GLU A 279 -20.60 5.85 20.54
CA GLU A 279 -19.39 6.61 20.79
C GLU A 279 -18.36 6.39 19.68
N ILE A 280 -17.62 7.45 19.36
CA ILE A 280 -16.39 7.39 18.58
C ILE A 280 -15.20 7.33 19.54
N VAL A 281 -14.33 6.37 19.29
CA VAL A 281 -13.06 6.19 19.98
C VAL A 281 -11.93 6.56 19.03
N PHE A 282 -11.07 7.48 19.43
CA PHE A 282 -9.86 7.85 18.71
C PHE A 282 -8.60 7.46 19.47
N THR A 283 -7.52 7.23 18.74
CA THR A 283 -6.16 7.25 19.27
C THR A 283 -5.23 8.11 18.42
N ASP A 284 -4.27 8.78 19.06
CA ASP A 284 -3.13 9.45 18.43
C ASP A 284 -1.84 8.60 18.47
N GLY A 285 -1.93 7.37 18.99
CA GLY A 285 -0.81 6.48 19.28
C GLY A 285 -0.33 6.52 20.74
N GLU A 286 -0.69 7.54 21.51
CA GLU A 286 -0.29 7.69 22.93
C GLU A 286 -1.48 7.67 23.90
N LYS A 287 -2.64 8.11 23.43
CA LYS A 287 -3.84 8.33 24.24
C LYS A 287 -5.06 7.78 23.52
N ILE A 288 -6.12 7.59 24.30
CA ILE A 288 -7.44 7.24 23.81
C ILE A 288 -8.40 8.35 24.17
N TYR A 289 -9.24 8.72 23.22
CA TYR A 289 -10.24 9.76 23.38
C TYR A 289 -11.60 9.19 23.00
N VAL A 290 -12.60 9.43 23.84
CA VAL A 290 -13.98 8.98 23.61
C VAL A 290 -14.88 10.18 23.47
N TYR A 291 -15.64 10.22 22.38
CA TYR A 291 -16.60 11.25 22.05
C TYR A 291 -17.95 10.61 21.73
N GLN A 292 -19.03 11.19 22.23
CA GLN A 292 -20.36 10.83 21.78
C GLN A 292 -20.70 11.62 20.50
N VAL A 293 -21.30 10.95 19.52
CA VAL A 293 -21.84 11.60 18.33
C VAL A 293 -23.18 12.26 18.66
N THR A 294 -23.35 13.50 18.22
CA THR A 294 -24.59 14.27 18.36
C THR A 294 -24.93 14.95 17.04
N ASP A 295 -26.17 15.38 16.86
CA ASP A 295 -26.59 16.14 15.66
C ASP A 295 -25.74 17.40 15.43
N LYS A 296 -25.18 17.98 16.50
CA LYS A 296 -24.37 19.20 16.48
C LYS A 296 -22.86 18.95 16.39
N GLY A 297 -22.43 17.70 16.24
CA GLY A 297 -21.01 17.30 16.19
C GLY A 297 -20.62 16.38 17.33
N LEU A 298 -19.42 16.54 17.89
CA LEU A 298 -18.89 15.66 18.93
C LEU A 298 -19.03 16.25 20.34
N LYS A 299 -19.51 15.44 21.28
CA LYS A 299 -19.50 15.73 22.70
C LYS A 299 -18.42 14.91 23.39
N TYR A 300 -17.41 15.58 23.94
CA TYR A 300 -16.34 14.90 24.69
C TYR A 300 -16.90 14.13 25.89
N ARG A 301 -16.49 12.87 26.04
CA ARG A 301 -16.88 12.02 27.17
C ARG A 301 -15.70 11.66 28.05
N TYR A 302 -14.56 11.32 27.46
CA TYR A 302 -13.44 10.79 28.21
C TYR A 302 -12.12 10.92 27.46
N ARG A 303 -11.03 10.98 28.22
CA ARG A 303 -9.66 10.85 27.73
C ARG A 303 -8.95 9.91 28.68
N TYR A 304 -8.39 8.86 28.12
CA TYR A 304 -7.49 7.98 28.84
C TYR A 304 -6.06 8.25 28.44
N HIS A 305 -5.20 8.33 29.44
CA HIS A 305 -3.76 8.27 29.28
C HIS A 305 -3.27 7.12 30.15
N PHE A 306 -2.65 6.13 29.54
CA PHE A 306 -2.06 5.00 30.25
C PHE A 306 -0.63 5.37 30.68
N GLU A 307 -0.19 4.83 31.82
CA GLU A 307 1.15 5.11 32.40
C GLU A 307 2.28 4.28 31.77
N SER A 308 1.98 3.36 30.84
CA SER A 308 2.93 2.36 30.34
C SER A 308 3.64 2.75 29.05
N PHE A 309 4.95 2.46 29.01
CA PHE A 309 5.82 2.51 27.84
C PHE A 309 5.30 1.57 26.73
N GLY A 310 4.86 2.14 25.61
CA GLY A 310 4.35 1.44 24.43
C GLY A 310 3.49 2.37 23.55
N THR A 311 3.39 2.08 22.26
CA THR A 311 2.56 2.85 21.30
C THR A 311 1.25 2.11 21.06
N VAL A 312 0.12 2.81 21.04
CA VAL A 312 -1.16 2.24 20.56
C VAL A 312 -1.06 2.03 19.06
N ILE A 313 -1.17 0.78 18.63
CA ILE A 313 -1.00 0.41 17.22
C ILE A 313 -2.32 0.14 16.51
N ASN A 314 -3.36 -0.20 17.25
CA ASN A 314 -4.69 -0.45 16.72
C ASN A 314 -5.71 -0.38 17.87
N ILE A 315 -6.92 0.08 17.54
CA ILE A 315 -8.08 0.00 18.42
C ILE A 315 -9.22 -0.67 17.66
N GLN A 316 -10.03 -1.44 18.37
CA GLN A 316 -11.31 -1.94 17.89
C GLN A 316 -12.34 -1.87 19.02
N VAL A 317 -13.59 -1.60 18.68
CA VAL A 317 -14.69 -1.52 19.65
C VAL A 317 -15.69 -2.66 19.38
N GLY A 318 -16.14 -3.34 20.43
CA GLY A 318 -17.17 -4.37 20.33
C GLY A 318 -17.38 -5.16 21.63
N ASP A 319 -18.53 -5.80 21.74
CA ASP A 319 -18.98 -6.55 22.91
C ASP A 319 -18.27 -7.92 23.00
N ILE A 320 -17.22 -7.98 23.84
CA ILE A 320 -16.45 -9.20 24.09
C ILE A 320 -16.90 -9.91 25.38
N THR A 321 -17.71 -9.25 26.21
CA THR A 321 -18.22 -9.79 27.47
C THR A 321 -19.59 -10.47 27.32
N GLY A 322 -20.32 -10.17 26.25
CA GLY A 322 -21.69 -10.61 25.99
C GLY A 322 -22.75 -9.83 26.78
N ASP A 323 -22.41 -8.68 27.38
CA ASP A 323 -23.32 -7.92 28.24
C ASP A 323 -24.13 -6.84 27.49
N ARG A 324 -23.94 -6.75 26.16
CA ARG A 324 -24.51 -5.78 25.22
C ARG A 324 -23.93 -4.37 25.31
N LYS A 325 -22.89 -4.14 26.11
CA LYS A 325 -22.08 -2.92 26.04
C LYS A 325 -20.80 -3.25 25.31
N ASP A 326 -20.35 -2.32 24.48
CA ASP A 326 -19.12 -2.52 23.76
C ASP A 326 -17.90 -2.23 24.65
N GLU A 327 -16.88 -3.09 24.53
CA GLU A 327 -15.55 -2.86 25.07
C GLU A 327 -14.64 -2.18 24.05
N ILE A 328 -13.63 -1.46 24.54
CA ILE A 328 -12.54 -0.94 23.71
C ILE A 328 -11.35 -1.90 23.83
N LEU A 329 -11.04 -2.60 22.74
CA LEU A 329 -9.84 -3.40 22.58
C LEU A 329 -8.69 -2.49 22.19
N VAL A 330 -7.68 -2.41 23.04
CA VAL A 330 -6.51 -1.54 22.83
C VAL A 330 -5.28 -2.40 22.63
N ASN A 331 -4.74 -2.32 21.41
CA ASN A 331 -3.53 -3.05 21.04
C ASN A 331 -2.33 -2.12 21.12
N THR A 332 -1.34 -2.51 21.92
CA THR A 332 -0.09 -1.75 22.05
C THR A 332 1.12 -2.59 21.69
N PHE A 333 2.14 -1.94 21.15
CA PHE A 333 3.44 -2.52 20.90
C PHE A 333 4.50 -1.81 21.72
N LYS A 334 5.36 -2.59 22.37
CA LYS A 334 6.50 -2.10 23.13
C LYS A 334 7.77 -2.30 22.33
N GLU A 335 8.30 -1.22 21.75
CA GLU A 335 9.52 -1.26 20.93
C GLU A 335 10.74 -1.75 21.73
N THR A 336 10.80 -1.52 23.04
CA THR A 336 11.94 -1.94 23.88
C THR A 336 11.88 -3.40 24.33
N GLU A 337 10.71 -4.04 24.24
CA GLU A 337 10.47 -5.43 24.65
C GLU A 337 10.08 -6.31 23.44
N ASP A 338 10.08 -5.73 22.23
CA ASP A 338 9.59 -6.31 20.98
C ASP A 338 8.37 -7.22 21.18
N GLY A 339 7.28 -6.64 21.67
CA GLY A 339 6.13 -7.45 22.07
C GLY A 339 4.82 -6.68 22.22
N PHE A 340 3.72 -7.42 22.11
CA PHE A 340 2.38 -6.89 22.36
C PHE A 340 2.08 -6.86 23.86
N SER A 341 1.50 -5.75 24.32
CA SER A 341 1.05 -5.57 25.71
C SER A 341 -0.35 -4.94 25.72
N SER A 342 -1.31 -5.65 25.15
CA SER A 342 -2.65 -5.15 24.91
C SER A 342 -3.52 -5.17 26.17
N PHE A 343 -4.61 -4.41 26.16
CA PHE A 343 -5.54 -4.30 27.27
C PHE A 343 -6.96 -3.96 26.78
N VAL A 344 -7.94 -4.17 27.67
CA VAL A 344 -9.35 -3.94 27.39
C VAL A 344 -9.89 -2.88 28.35
N ILE A 345 -10.60 -1.89 27.81
CA ILE A 345 -11.34 -0.90 28.59
C ILE A 345 -12.84 -1.18 28.48
N SER A 346 -13.55 -1.11 29.60
CA SER A 346 -15.02 -1.07 29.63
C SER A 346 -15.51 0.07 30.51
N LYS A 347 -16.78 0.46 30.35
CA LYS A 347 -17.41 1.50 31.17
C LYS A 347 -18.20 0.87 32.32
N ILE A 348 -17.64 0.97 33.53
CA ILE A 348 -18.21 0.41 34.76
C ILE A 348 -18.57 1.54 35.71
N ASP A 349 -19.82 1.58 36.17
CA ASP A 349 -20.36 2.63 37.08
C ASP A 349 -20.12 4.06 36.56
N GLY A 350 -20.29 4.26 35.25
CA GLY A 350 -20.06 5.56 34.60
C GLY A 350 -18.59 5.95 34.42
N LYS A 351 -17.65 5.09 34.82
CA LYS A 351 -16.19 5.31 34.67
C LYS A 351 -15.59 4.28 33.72
N TYR A 352 -14.76 4.75 32.80
CA TYR A 352 -13.93 3.87 31.98
C TYR A 352 -12.82 3.27 32.85
N ARG A 353 -12.71 1.94 32.83
CA ARG A 353 -11.73 1.16 33.61
C ARG A 353 -11.10 0.10 32.72
N ILE A 354 -9.81 -0.15 32.94
CA ILE A 354 -9.16 -1.33 32.39
C ILE A 354 -9.74 -2.56 33.10
N ILE A 355 -10.26 -3.51 32.32
CA ILE A 355 -10.86 -4.76 32.83
C ILE A 355 -10.02 -6.00 32.55
N ALA A 356 -9.03 -5.91 31.65
CA ALA A 356 -7.98 -6.89 31.42
C ALA A 356 -6.74 -6.20 30.84
N ASN A 357 -5.53 -6.65 31.19
CA ASN A 357 -4.27 -6.05 30.74
C ASN A 357 -3.15 -7.10 30.58
N HIS A 358 -1.97 -6.64 30.13
CA HIS A 358 -0.80 -7.50 29.86
C HIS A 358 -1.13 -8.67 28.93
N ILE A 359 -1.97 -8.40 27.92
CA ILE A 359 -2.43 -9.41 26.99
C ILE A 359 -1.38 -9.52 25.87
N PRO A 360 -0.71 -10.67 25.70
CA PRO A 360 0.42 -10.84 24.77
C PRO A 360 -0.04 -11.08 23.32
N PHE A 361 -1.14 -10.43 22.93
CA PHE A 361 -1.76 -10.56 21.61
C PHE A 361 -2.16 -9.20 21.08
N VAL A 362 -2.07 -9.01 19.78
CA VAL A 362 -2.98 -8.08 19.10
C VAL A 362 -4.34 -8.75 19.06
N MET A 363 -5.35 -8.07 19.58
CA MET A 363 -6.71 -8.55 19.74
C MET A 363 -7.63 -7.98 18.66
N GLY A 364 -8.68 -8.72 18.34
CA GLY A 364 -9.74 -8.22 17.49
C GLY A 364 -10.96 -9.14 17.42
N LEU A 365 -12.03 -8.61 16.82
CA LEU A 365 -13.27 -9.30 16.50
C LEU A 365 -13.35 -9.53 15.00
N LEU A 366 -13.62 -10.78 14.63
CA LEU A 366 -13.87 -11.21 13.25
C LEU A 366 -15.28 -11.79 13.16
N GLY A 367 -16.01 -11.50 12.08
CA GLY A 367 -17.32 -12.14 11.87
C GLY A 367 -18.52 -11.37 12.40
N GLY A 368 -18.31 -10.30 13.16
CA GLY A 368 -19.36 -9.46 13.73
C GLY A 368 -18.81 -8.54 14.81
N HIS A 369 -19.71 -7.89 15.54
CA HIS A 369 -19.42 -6.86 16.53
C HIS A 369 -19.54 -7.33 17.99
N SER A 370 -20.27 -8.43 18.23
CA SER A 370 -20.50 -9.00 19.55
C SER A 370 -20.24 -10.51 19.53
N ILE A 371 -19.59 -11.02 20.57
CA ILE A 371 -19.39 -12.47 20.76
C ILE A 371 -20.71 -13.24 21.00
N ALA A 372 -21.79 -12.54 21.38
CA ALA A 372 -23.11 -13.13 21.50
C ALA A 372 -23.72 -13.45 20.12
N THR A 373 -23.20 -12.84 19.05
CA THR A 373 -23.64 -13.09 17.67
C THR A 373 -22.97 -14.33 17.12
N LYS A 374 -23.78 -15.28 16.61
CA LYS A 374 -23.28 -16.52 16.02
C LYS A 374 -22.32 -16.22 14.87
N GLY A 375 -21.13 -16.80 14.93
CA GLY A 375 -20.10 -16.65 13.90
C GLY A 375 -19.26 -15.39 14.03
N THR A 376 -19.34 -14.69 15.17
CA THR A 376 -18.32 -13.74 15.64
C THR A 376 -17.26 -14.49 16.45
N TYR A 377 -16.01 -14.10 16.29
CA TYR A 377 -14.85 -14.66 16.99
C TYR A 377 -14.03 -13.54 17.59
N PHE A 378 -13.84 -13.60 18.91
CA PHE A 378 -12.79 -12.83 19.59
C PHE A 378 -11.47 -13.57 19.39
N VAL A 379 -10.49 -12.93 18.79
CA VAL A 379 -9.22 -13.55 18.39
C VAL A 379 -8.01 -12.74 18.82
N GLY A 380 -6.88 -13.43 18.96
CA GLY A 380 -5.59 -12.87 19.34
C GLY A 380 -4.49 -13.39 18.43
N GLN A 381 -3.72 -12.49 17.83
CA GLN A 381 -2.54 -12.80 17.04
C GLN A 381 -1.27 -12.49 17.83
N GLY A 382 -0.35 -13.45 17.88
CA GLY A 382 0.90 -13.29 18.61
C GLY A 382 1.97 -12.52 17.82
N PHE A 383 3.00 -12.10 18.55
CA PHE A 383 4.22 -11.53 17.99
C PHE A 383 5.23 -12.62 17.60
N ALA A 384 6.08 -12.36 16.61
CA ALA A 384 7.33 -13.05 16.37
C ALA A 384 8.39 -12.04 15.87
N GLU A 385 9.65 -12.18 16.28
CA GLU A 385 10.72 -11.25 15.88
C GLU A 385 10.93 -11.26 14.36
N GLU A 386 10.84 -12.43 13.71
CA GLU A 386 10.95 -12.52 12.25
C GLU A 386 9.74 -11.95 11.49
N ASP A 387 8.57 -11.86 12.14
CA ASP A 387 7.32 -11.39 11.56
C ASP A 387 6.41 -10.82 12.66
N LEU A 388 6.29 -9.49 12.72
CA LEU A 388 5.51 -8.72 13.72
C LEU A 388 4.16 -9.37 14.04
N PHE A 389 3.53 -9.97 13.02
CA PHE A 389 2.31 -10.75 13.13
C PHE A 389 2.58 -12.21 12.82
N ASN A 390 2.69 -13.04 13.85
CA ASN A 390 2.95 -14.46 13.64
C ASN A 390 1.72 -15.19 13.06
N ASN A 391 1.92 -16.38 12.49
CA ASN A 391 0.82 -17.14 11.87
C ASN A 391 -0.03 -17.95 12.89
N GLN A 392 0.17 -17.72 14.20
CA GLN A 392 -0.56 -18.40 15.27
C GLN A 392 -1.64 -17.46 15.82
N VAL A 393 -2.87 -17.68 15.37
CA VAL A 393 -4.04 -16.94 15.85
C VAL A 393 -4.83 -17.83 16.81
N ALA A 394 -5.03 -17.32 18.02
CA ALA A 394 -5.85 -17.94 19.04
C ALA A 394 -7.28 -17.42 18.96
N GLN A 395 -8.26 -18.30 19.15
CA GLN A 395 -9.56 -17.87 19.66
C GLN A 395 -9.37 -17.48 21.12
N LEU A 396 -9.95 -16.35 21.52
CA LEU A 396 -9.87 -15.79 22.85
C LEU A 396 -11.24 -15.86 23.54
N LYS A 397 -11.21 -15.85 24.87
CA LYS A 397 -12.37 -15.66 25.73
C LYS A 397 -12.03 -14.67 26.84
N PHE A 398 -13.01 -13.87 27.23
CA PHE A 398 -12.96 -13.05 28.42
C PHE A 398 -13.76 -13.73 29.53
N VAL A 399 -13.11 -14.02 30.65
CA VAL A 399 -13.74 -14.63 31.84
C VAL A 399 -13.11 -13.99 33.08
N ASP A 400 -13.94 -13.45 33.98
CA ASP A 400 -13.52 -12.90 35.28
C ASP A 400 -12.33 -11.92 35.22
N GLY A 401 -12.35 -10.99 34.26
CA GLY A 401 -11.27 -9.99 34.11
C GLY A 401 -10.01 -10.51 33.42
N LYS A 402 -10.04 -11.72 32.87
CA LYS A 402 -8.91 -12.34 32.19
C LYS A 402 -9.24 -12.69 30.74
N VAL A 403 -8.34 -12.31 29.84
CA VAL A 403 -8.34 -12.79 28.46
C VAL A 403 -7.44 -14.02 28.35
N SER A 404 -7.97 -15.10 27.79
CA SER A 404 -7.23 -16.36 27.63
C SER A 404 -7.58 -17.05 26.31
N SER A 405 -6.67 -17.88 25.81
CA SER A 405 -6.95 -18.71 24.63
C SER A 405 -7.98 -19.79 24.96
N SER A 406 -8.96 -19.95 24.06
CA SER A 406 -9.98 -21.00 24.08
C SER A 406 -9.80 -22.03 22.97
N GLY A 407 -8.93 -21.76 22.01
CA GLY A 407 -8.66 -22.63 20.86
C GLY A 407 -7.81 -21.93 19.80
N LYS A 408 -7.64 -22.58 18.65
CA LYS A 408 -6.96 -22.02 17.47
C LYS A 408 -7.98 -21.46 16.48
N PHE A 409 -7.67 -20.31 15.90
CA PHE A 409 -8.35 -19.79 14.72
C PHE A 409 -7.43 -19.98 13.51
N SER A 410 -7.85 -20.78 12.53
CA SER A 410 -7.01 -21.08 11.37
C SER A 410 -6.95 -19.89 10.42
N VAL A 411 -5.73 -19.50 10.02
CA VAL A 411 -5.48 -18.40 9.09
C VAL A 411 -4.42 -18.80 8.05
N PRO A 412 -4.47 -18.23 6.85
CA PRO A 412 -3.42 -18.40 5.84
C PRO A 412 -2.14 -17.66 6.25
N ILE A 413 -1.01 -18.09 5.69
CA ILE A 413 0.30 -17.47 5.92
C ILE A 413 0.28 -15.99 5.53
N GLY A 414 0.80 -15.13 6.40
CA GLY A 414 0.88 -13.69 6.19
C GLY A 414 -0.40 -12.93 6.56
N PHE A 415 -1.36 -13.60 7.23
CA PHE A 415 -2.52 -12.97 7.84
C PHE A 415 -2.10 -11.86 8.83
N THR A 416 -2.80 -10.72 8.81
CA THR A 416 -2.63 -9.66 9.81
C THR A 416 -4.00 -9.26 10.35
N LEU A 417 -4.13 -9.27 11.68
CA LEU A 417 -5.43 -9.06 12.33
C LEU A 417 -5.95 -7.61 12.25
N PRO A 418 -5.14 -6.53 12.44
CA PRO A 418 -5.66 -5.16 12.44
C PRO A 418 -6.38 -4.75 11.15
N GLY A 419 -5.98 -5.31 10.01
CA GLY A 419 -6.55 -5.03 8.69
C GLY A 419 -7.39 -6.18 8.15
N ALA A 420 -8.07 -6.94 9.02
CA ALA A 420 -8.86 -8.10 8.64
C ALA A 420 -10.38 -7.92 8.83
N ALA A 421 -11.15 -8.68 8.05
CA ALA A 421 -12.58 -8.89 8.22
C ALA A 421 -12.92 -10.35 7.89
N TYR A 422 -14.02 -10.84 8.45
CA TYR A 422 -14.53 -12.18 8.15
C TYR A 422 -16.03 -12.08 7.84
N ALA A 423 -16.41 -12.19 6.58
CA ALA A 423 -17.78 -11.97 6.14
C ALA A 423 -18.07 -12.70 4.83
N ASP A 424 -19.33 -13.01 4.60
CA ASP A 424 -19.81 -13.51 3.31
C ASP A 424 -19.88 -12.33 2.34
N ILE A 425 -18.90 -12.21 1.44
CA ILE A 425 -18.75 -11.08 0.52
C ILE A 425 -19.05 -11.45 -0.94
N ASN A 426 -19.35 -12.72 -1.20
CA ASN A 426 -19.75 -13.22 -2.51
C ASN A 426 -21.19 -13.78 -2.54
N GLN A 427 -21.87 -13.77 -1.39
CA GLN A 427 -23.23 -14.26 -1.16
C GLN A 427 -23.43 -15.77 -1.31
N ASP A 428 -22.39 -16.56 -1.09
CA ASP A 428 -22.47 -18.03 -1.15
C ASP A 428 -22.86 -18.68 0.20
N ARG A 429 -23.13 -17.87 1.23
CA ARG A 429 -23.47 -18.24 2.62
C ARG A 429 -22.30 -18.81 3.43
N ILE A 430 -21.09 -18.73 2.89
CA ILE A 430 -19.86 -19.05 3.59
C ILE A 430 -19.12 -17.72 3.79
N LYS A 431 -18.46 -17.55 4.94
CA LYS A 431 -17.70 -16.34 5.21
C LYS A 431 -16.30 -16.46 4.61
N GLU A 432 -15.83 -15.40 3.97
CA GLU A 432 -14.46 -15.24 3.51
C GLU A 432 -13.64 -14.46 4.54
N LEU A 433 -12.40 -14.91 4.75
CA LEU A 433 -11.38 -14.17 5.48
C LEU A 433 -10.69 -13.20 4.52
N CYS A 434 -10.90 -11.91 4.77
CA CYS A 434 -10.34 -10.82 3.98
C CYS A 434 -9.30 -10.09 4.83
N PHE A 435 -8.11 -9.84 4.32
CA PHE A 435 -7.10 -9.09 5.08
C PHE A 435 -6.10 -8.37 4.18
N ILE A 436 -5.54 -7.28 4.70
CA ILE A 436 -4.40 -6.59 4.10
C ILE A 436 -3.11 -7.31 4.53
N ASN A 437 -2.36 -7.83 3.56
CA ASN A 437 -1.07 -8.46 3.85
C ASN A 437 0.03 -7.42 4.12
N LYS A 438 1.22 -7.88 4.54
CA LYS A 438 2.36 -6.99 4.85
C LYS A 438 2.88 -6.13 3.68
N ASN A 439 2.43 -6.42 2.46
CA ASN A 439 2.75 -5.66 1.25
C ASN A 439 1.59 -4.77 0.82
N ASN A 440 0.58 -4.55 1.67
CA ASN A 440 -0.59 -3.74 1.37
C ASN A 440 -1.46 -4.30 0.23
N PHE A 441 -1.49 -5.62 0.01
CA PHE A 441 -2.49 -6.22 -0.89
C PHE A 441 -3.65 -6.80 -0.09
N LEU A 442 -4.86 -6.65 -0.61
CA LEU A 442 -6.05 -7.31 -0.06
C LEU A 442 -6.09 -8.74 -0.58
N GLU A 443 -6.06 -9.71 0.34
CA GLU A 443 -6.24 -11.12 0.03
C GLU A 443 -7.58 -11.63 0.57
N ILE A 444 -8.19 -12.56 -0.16
CA ILE A 444 -9.49 -13.15 0.16
C ILE A 444 -9.37 -14.67 0.13
N TYR A 445 -9.72 -15.29 1.25
CA TYR A 445 -9.69 -16.73 1.43
C TYR A 445 -11.03 -17.27 1.88
N GLN A 446 -11.36 -18.47 1.40
CA GLN A 446 -12.47 -19.27 1.89
C GLN A 446 -11.90 -20.59 2.39
N GLY A 447 -11.80 -20.74 3.71
CA GLY A 447 -10.94 -21.77 4.31
C GLY A 447 -9.49 -21.58 3.87
N ASP A 448 -8.86 -22.65 3.39
CA ASP A 448 -7.46 -22.62 2.91
C ASP A 448 -7.32 -22.20 1.43
N LYS A 449 -8.44 -22.01 0.72
CA LYS A 449 -8.43 -21.64 -0.69
C LYS A 449 -8.37 -20.13 -0.84
N ARG A 450 -7.29 -19.61 -1.43
CA ARG A 450 -7.24 -18.21 -1.88
C ARG A 450 -8.18 -18.02 -3.06
N LEU A 451 -9.22 -17.20 -2.88
CA LEU A 451 -10.15 -16.84 -3.94
C LEU A 451 -9.61 -15.71 -4.81
N TRP A 452 -8.97 -14.72 -4.20
CA TRP A 452 -8.55 -13.50 -4.89
C TRP A 452 -7.44 -12.74 -4.15
N VAL A 453 -6.69 -11.95 -4.91
CA VAL A 453 -5.72 -10.97 -4.41
C VAL A 453 -5.85 -9.71 -5.26
N SER A 454 -5.74 -8.54 -4.63
CA SER A 454 -5.80 -7.27 -5.36
C SER A 454 -4.67 -7.14 -6.38
N ASP A 455 -4.98 -6.49 -7.51
CA ASP A 455 -4.01 -6.15 -8.56
C ASP A 455 -3.25 -4.85 -8.23
N GLU A 456 -3.67 -4.16 -7.17
CA GLU A 456 -3.06 -2.94 -6.64
C GLU A 456 -2.82 -3.04 -5.13
N ARG A 457 -1.85 -2.27 -4.65
CA ARG A 457 -1.72 -2.00 -3.21
C ARG A 457 -2.89 -1.11 -2.78
N LEU A 458 -3.45 -1.43 -1.63
CA LEU A 458 -4.58 -0.80 -0.99
C LEU A 458 -4.21 -0.45 0.45
N ALA A 459 -5.10 0.23 1.14
CA ALA A 459 -4.91 0.62 2.53
C ALA A 459 -3.83 1.70 2.71
N GLY A 460 -2.84 1.45 3.56
CA GLY A 460 -1.89 2.48 4.00
C GLY A 460 -2.43 3.26 5.20
N SER A 461 -1.52 3.60 6.11
CA SER A 461 -1.86 4.25 7.37
C SER A 461 -0.74 5.18 7.84
N LEU A 462 -1.09 6.19 8.64
CA LEU A 462 -0.10 6.97 9.39
C LEU A 462 0.39 6.22 10.63
N GLN A 463 -0.29 5.13 11.02
CA GLN A 463 0.16 4.25 12.08
C GLN A 463 1.22 3.28 11.56
N ASP A 464 2.35 3.28 12.25
CA ASP A 464 3.44 2.36 12.00
C ASP A 464 4.05 1.89 13.32
N VAL A 465 4.79 0.79 13.22
CA VAL A 465 5.54 0.16 14.30
C VAL A 465 6.95 -0.08 13.80
N GLN A 466 7.93 0.14 14.68
CA GLN A 466 9.32 -0.22 14.47
C GLN A 466 9.67 -1.36 15.40
N TYR A 467 10.34 -2.39 14.88
CA TYR A 467 10.77 -3.56 15.65
C TYR A 467 12.10 -4.07 15.08
N GLU A 468 12.92 -4.69 15.93
CA GLU A 468 14.19 -5.26 15.50
C GLU A 468 13.99 -6.65 14.89
N VAL A 469 14.62 -6.88 13.75
CA VAL A 469 14.62 -8.19 13.08
C VAL A 469 16.05 -8.71 13.01
N GLY A 470 16.25 -9.94 13.50
CA GLY A 470 17.54 -10.62 13.41
C GLY A 470 17.90 -11.35 14.69
N THR A 471 19.17 -11.27 15.08
CA THR A 471 19.72 -11.86 16.30
C THR A 471 20.47 -10.80 17.09
N GLU A 472 20.82 -11.04 18.35
CA GLU A 472 21.64 -10.13 19.16
C GLU A 472 22.97 -9.71 18.48
N LYS A 473 23.50 -10.52 17.56
CA LYS A 473 24.76 -10.25 16.88
C LYS A 473 24.60 -9.46 15.57
N VAL A 474 23.44 -9.58 14.92
CA VAL A 474 23.12 -8.94 13.65
C VAL A 474 21.60 -8.71 13.62
N SER A 475 21.18 -7.45 13.79
CA SER A 475 19.79 -7.03 13.66
C SER A 475 19.67 -5.83 12.71
N TYR A 476 18.45 -5.58 12.25
CA TYR A 476 18.08 -4.34 11.58
C TYR A 476 16.69 -3.91 12.04
N THR A 477 16.46 -2.60 12.15
CA THR A 477 15.13 -2.06 12.44
C THR A 477 14.24 -2.19 11.21
N GLU A 478 13.11 -2.87 11.36
CA GLU A 478 12.07 -2.94 10.34
C GLU A 478 10.89 -2.05 10.72
N LYS A 479 10.34 -1.34 9.72
CA LYS A 479 9.18 -0.47 9.90
C LYS A 479 7.95 -1.03 9.20
N ARG A 480 6.89 -1.27 9.96
CA ARG A 480 5.63 -1.85 9.47
C ARG A 480 4.47 -0.88 9.66
N GLN A 481 3.75 -0.61 8.56
CA GLN A 481 2.46 0.07 8.66
C GLN A 481 1.40 -0.86 9.25
N ILE A 482 0.54 -0.30 10.09
CA ILE A 482 -0.61 -1.01 10.65
C ILE A 482 -1.86 -0.52 9.93
N SER A 483 -2.48 -1.42 9.17
CA SER A 483 -3.69 -1.08 8.41
C SER A 483 -4.85 -0.75 9.33
N SER A 484 -5.65 0.24 8.93
CA SER A 484 -6.97 0.44 9.51
C SER A 484 -7.83 -0.81 9.28
N PRO A 485 -8.71 -1.17 10.23
CA PRO A 485 -9.65 -2.26 10.06
C PRO A 485 -10.50 -2.17 8.80
N LEU A 486 -10.68 -3.32 8.13
CA LEU A 486 -11.64 -3.46 7.04
C LEU A 486 -13.07 -3.36 7.61
N ARG A 487 -14.01 -2.91 6.78
CA ARG A 487 -15.42 -2.76 7.17
C ARG A 487 -16.31 -3.49 6.19
N VAL A 488 -17.44 -3.97 6.68
CA VAL A 488 -18.46 -4.67 5.88
C VAL A 488 -19.81 -4.01 6.13
N HIS A 489 -20.40 -3.43 5.09
CA HIS A 489 -21.69 -2.75 5.15
C HIS A 489 -22.25 -2.59 3.74
N ASP A 490 -23.57 -2.57 3.64
CA ASP A 490 -24.31 -2.26 2.39
C ASP A 490 -24.15 -0.76 2.10
N ILE A 491 -23.11 -0.42 1.33
CA ILE A 491 -22.67 0.97 1.17
C ILE A 491 -23.31 1.64 -0.05
N ASP A 492 -23.75 0.84 -1.02
CA ASP A 492 -24.45 1.32 -2.22
C ASP A 492 -25.97 1.13 -2.18
N GLY A 493 -26.49 0.49 -1.12
CA GLY A 493 -27.92 0.39 -0.85
C GLY A 493 -28.61 -0.71 -1.64
N ASP A 494 -27.87 -1.58 -2.33
CA ASP A 494 -28.42 -2.67 -3.13
C ASP A 494 -28.89 -3.88 -2.28
N GLY A 495 -28.68 -3.84 -0.96
CA GLY A 495 -29.05 -4.89 -0.02
C GLY A 495 -27.96 -5.92 0.21
N ILE A 496 -26.82 -5.79 -0.45
CA ILE A 496 -25.65 -6.67 -0.34
C ILE A 496 -24.57 -5.94 0.45
N PRO A 497 -24.01 -6.52 1.53
CA PRO A 497 -22.90 -5.88 2.20
C PRO A 497 -21.61 -5.93 1.36
N GLU A 498 -20.99 -4.77 1.14
CA GLU A 498 -19.65 -4.67 0.55
C GLU A 498 -18.56 -4.66 1.62
N LEU A 499 -17.41 -5.26 1.29
CA LEU A 499 -16.16 -4.99 2.01
C LEU A 499 -15.60 -3.65 1.56
N PHE A 500 -15.25 -2.75 2.46
CA PHE A 500 -14.65 -1.45 2.14
C PHE A 500 -13.53 -1.05 3.10
N LEU A 501 -12.67 -0.14 2.63
CA LEU A 501 -11.43 0.24 3.29
C LEU A 501 -11.03 1.69 2.99
N SER A 502 -10.25 2.27 3.90
CA SER A 502 -9.56 3.54 3.68
C SER A 502 -8.31 3.27 2.84
N ASP A 503 -8.16 3.97 1.72
CA ASP A 503 -7.03 3.85 0.80
C ASP A 503 -6.28 5.17 0.73
N ASN A 504 -5.04 5.18 1.17
CA ASN A 504 -4.23 6.39 1.36
C ASN A 504 -3.07 6.44 0.37
N GLU A 505 -2.87 7.61 -0.22
CA GLU A 505 -1.89 7.83 -1.28
C GLU A 505 -0.94 8.99 -0.91
N SER A 506 0.23 9.04 -1.56
CA SER A 506 1.21 10.13 -1.46
C SER A 506 1.58 10.61 -2.86
N ASP A 507 1.63 11.94 -3.04
CA ASP A 507 2.15 12.56 -4.28
C ASP A 507 3.68 12.53 -4.39
N MET A 508 4.39 12.23 -3.28
CA MET A 508 5.85 12.19 -3.25
C MET A 508 6.38 10.76 -3.42
N SER A 509 7.44 10.61 -4.21
CA SER A 509 8.17 9.36 -4.42
C SER A 509 8.60 8.72 -3.08
N THR A 510 8.48 7.39 -3.00
CA THR A 510 8.94 6.52 -1.89
C THR A 510 10.47 6.51 -1.70
N SER A 511 11.23 7.23 -2.53
CA SER A 511 12.69 7.36 -2.43
C SER A 511 13.20 8.09 -1.18
N LEU A 512 12.31 8.69 -0.37
CA LEU A 512 12.61 9.28 0.95
C LEU A 512 12.24 8.34 2.12
N GLY A 513 11.86 7.10 1.82
CA GLY A 513 11.40 6.09 2.77
C GLY A 513 10.13 5.40 2.26
N ASP A 514 9.96 4.13 2.60
CA ASP A 514 9.00 3.18 1.99
C ASP A 514 7.52 3.62 1.93
N TYR A 515 7.14 4.70 2.62
CA TYR A 515 5.73 5.07 2.80
C TYR A 515 5.37 6.52 2.43
N GLY A 516 6.33 7.35 2.00
CA GLY A 516 6.07 8.72 1.55
C GLY A 516 5.32 9.61 2.56
N PHE A 517 5.15 10.89 2.23
CA PHE A 517 4.27 11.77 3.00
C PHE A 517 2.83 11.52 2.54
N LEU A 518 2.13 10.53 3.12
CA LEU A 518 0.71 10.29 2.83
C LEU A 518 -0.06 11.61 2.99
N ASN A 519 -0.66 12.07 1.90
CA ASN A 519 -1.29 13.39 1.80
C ASN A 519 -2.67 13.36 1.14
N LYS A 520 -3.11 12.17 0.68
CA LYS A 520 -4.41 11.93 0.07
C LYS A 520 -5.05 10.67 0.63
N GLY A 521 -6.37 10.64 0.61
CA GLY A 521 -7.16 9.50 1.05
C GLY A 521 -8.44 9.35 0.24
N GLN A 522 -8.94 8.13 0.12
CA GLN A 522 -10.22 7.80 -0.47
C GLN A 522 -10.78 6.55 0.19
N VAL A 523 -12.09 6.30 0.08
CA VAL A 523 -12.68 5.01 0.46
C VAL A 523 -12.89 4.18 -0.80
N LYS A 524 -12.50 2.91 -0.73
CA LYS A 524 -12.72 1.92 -1.79
C LYS A 524 -13.54 0.76 -1.25
N MET A 525 -14.33 0.16 -2.12
CA MET A 525 -15.09 -1.05 -1.84
C MET A 525 -14.71 -2.17 -2.79
N LEU A 526 -14.92 -3.39 -2.36
CA LEU A 526 -14.83 -4.59 -3.16
C LEU A 526 -16.25 -5.01 -3.57
N LYS A 527 -16.51 -5.09 -4.87
CA LYS A 527 -17.78 -5.58 -5.42
C LYS A 527 -17.57 -6.90 -6.15
N HIS A 528 -18.41 -7.89 -5.86
CA HIS A 528 -18.45 -9.16 -6.56
C HIS A 528 -19.38 -9.07 -7.77
N ASN A 529 -18.85 -9.25 -8.99
CA ASN A 529 -19.61 -9.04 -10.24
C ASN A 529 -19.80 -10.34 -11.04
N GLY A 530 -20.16 -11.44 -10.38
CA GLY A 530 -20.44 -12.75 -11.01
C GLY A 530 -19.26 -13.47 -11.68
N GLN A 531 -18.23 -12.73 -12.12
CA GLN A 531 -16.99 -13.21 -12.73
C GLN A 531 -15.79 -13.08 -11.78
N GLY A 532 -15.97 -12.48 -10.61
CA GLY A 532 -14.93 -12.25 -9.62
C GLY A 532 -15.11 -10.93 -8.87
N PHE A 533 -14.05 -10.52 -8.17
CA PHE A 533 -14.04 -9.31 -7.37
C PHE A 533 -13.40 -8.13 -8.11
N THR A 534 -13.98 -6.95 -7.93
CA THR A 534 -13.47 -5.69 -8.48
C THR A 534 -13.41 -4.62 -7.39
N VAL A 535 -12.33 -3.87 -7.35
CA VAL A 535 -12.19 -2.73 -6.46
C VAL A 535 -12.80 -1.50 -7.13
N ARG A 536 -13.68 -0.79 -6.42
CA ARG A 536 -14.39 0.42 -6.87
C ARG A 536 -14.20 1.58 -5.90
N LYS A 537 -14.24 2.81 -6.41
CA LYS A 537 -14.20 4.01 -5.56
C LYS A 537 -15.55 4.25 -4.90
N VAL A 538 -15.55 4.33 -3.58
CA VAL A 538 -16.71 4.79 -2.81
C VAL A 538 -16.71 6.31 -2.76
N THR A 539 -15.59 6.94 -2.42
CA THR A 539 -15.49 8.41 -2.38
C THR A 539 -14.59 8.93 -3.49
N GLY A 540 -14.68 10.23 -3.77
CA GLY A 540 -13.60 10.94 -4.45
C GLY A 540 -12.33 10.99 -3.61
N THR A 541 -11.24 11.47 -4.21
CA THR A 541 -9.99 11.75 -3.47
C THR A 541 -10.19 12.94 -2.55
N ILE A 542 -9.70 12.79 -1.32
CA ILE A 542 -9.76 13.75 -0.24
C ILE A 542 -8.33 14.22 0.07
N ASP A 543 -8.16 15.51 0.39
CA ASP A 543 -6.88 16.16 0.67
C ASP A 543 -6.33 15.86 2.08
N GLY A 544 -6.22 14.57 2.40
CA GLY A 544 -5.58 14.08 3.61
C GLY A 544 -5.79 12.57 3.78
N PRO A 545 -4.86 11.87 4.43
CA PRO A 545 -5.03 10.45 4.70
C PRO A 545 -6.19 10.20 5.68
N LEU A 546 -6.93 9.13 5.43
CA LEU A 546 -7.99 8.62 6.28
C LEU A 546 -7.41 7.67 7.34
N GLN A 547 -7.73 7.87 8.60
CA GLN A 547 -7.23 7.09 9.74
C GLN A 547 -8.33 6.32 10.48
N GLY A 548 -9.45 6.14 9.79
CA GLY A 548 -10.56 5.28 10.17
C GLY A 548 -11.83 5.69 9.44
N ILE A 549 -12.70 4.70 9.24
CA ILE A 549 -13.96 4.83 8.53
C ILE A 549 -15.02 4.01 9.24
N GLN A 550 -16.25 4.53 9.27
CA GLN A 550 -17.36 3.86 9.92
C GLN A 550 -18.71 4.34 9.37
N VAL A 551 -19.71 3.47 9.33
CA VAL A 551 -21.09 3.89 9.10
C VAL A 551 -21.75 4.27 10.42
N ILE A 552 -22.20 5.52 10.54
CA ILE A 552 -22.85 6.08 11.73
C ILE A 552 -24.12 6.80 11.26
N ASN A 553 -25.28 6.45 11.82
CA ASN A 553 -26.56 7.11 11.54
C ASN A 553 -26.88 7.25 10.03
N GLY A 554 -26.56 6.24 9.23
CA GLY A 554 -26.79 6.25 7.77
C GLY A 554 -25.80 7.10 6.97
N GLU A 555 -24.71 7.54 7.58
CA GLU A 555 -23.62 8.24 6.89
C GLU A 555 -22.31 7.45 7.01
N LEU A 556 -21.53 7.42 5.93
CA LEU A 556 -20.13 7.00 5.99
C LEU A 556 -19.31 8.15 6.58
N VAL A 557 -18.80 7.96 7.78
CA VAL A 557 -17.95 8.91 8.51
C VAL A 557 -16.49 8.51 8.36
N CYS A 558 -15.68 9.44 7.84
CA CYS A 558 -14.25 9.27 7.59
C CYS A 558 -13.42 10.24 8.45
N ALA A 559 -12.39 9.73 9.14
CA ALA A 559 -11.43 10.55 9.88
C ALA A 559 -10.26 10.98 9.00
N MET A 560 -10.37 12.15 8.37
CA MET A 560 -9.34 12.72 7.49
C MET A 560 -8.36 13.58 8.28
N VAL A 561 -7.08 13.24 8.23
CA VAL A 561 -6.01 13.98 8.91
C VAL A 561 -5.43 15.06 8.01
N LYS A 562 -5.27 16.27 8.56
CA LYS A 562 -4.50 17.36 7.96
C LYS A 562 -3.34 17.71 8.87
N ARG A 563 -2.11 17.44 8.42
CA ARG A 563 -0.89 17.82 9.13
C ARG A 563 -0.69 19.34 9.06
N GLY A 564 -0.09 19.91 10.09
CA GLY A 564 0.30 21.32 10.12
C GLY A 564 1.45 21.63 9.16
N ASP A 565 1.72 22.93 8.96
CA ASP A 565 2.74 23.42 8.01
C ASP A 565 4.18 23.02 8.39
N ASP A 566 4.41 22.62 9.64
CA ASP A 566 5.71 22.17 10.15
C ASP A 566 5.83 20.65 10.02
N LEU A 567 6.48 20.19 8.96
CA LEU A 567 6.71 18.77 8.64
C LEU A 567 7.50 18.01 9.74
N LEU A 568 8.17 18.71 10.66
CA LEU A 568 8.95 18.14 11.75
C LEU A 568 8.18 18.04 13.07
N LYS A 569 6.98 18.65 13.16
CA LYS A 569 6.13 18.56 14.36
C LYS A 569 4.90 17.70 14.08
N LEU A 570 4.58 16.79 15.00
CA LEU A 570 3.28 16.09 15.08
C LEU A 570 2.17 17.06 15.51
N SER A 571 1.98 18.14 14.75
CA SER A 571 0.86 19.08 14.91
C SER A 571 -0.07 18.92 13.73
N GLY A 572 -1.38 18.97 13.99
CA GLY A 572 -2.38 18.77 12.94
C GLY A 572 -3.80 18.76 13.50
N SER A 573 -4.76 18.52 12.62
CA SER A 573 -6.16 18.35 12.98
C SER A 573 -6.76 17.21 12.18
N THR A 574 -7.74 16.55 12.78
CA THR A 574 -8.55 15.54 12.11
C THR A 574 -9.94 16.10 11.88
N PHE A 575 -10.44 15.92 10.67
CA PHE A 575 -11.77 16.32 10.26
C PHE A 575 -12.60 15.05 10.08
N LEU A 576 -13.76 15.01 10.73
CA LEU A 576 -14.75 13.98 10.46
C LEU A 576 -15.61 14.43 9.28
N LEU A 577 -15.49 13.72 8.16
CA LEU A 577 -16.27 13.95 6.96
C LEU A 577 -17.38 12.91 6.91
N ALA A 578 -18.63 13.35 6.83
CA ALA A 578 -19.79 12.48 6.77
C ALA A 578 -20.41 12.53 5.37
N PHE A 579 -20.45 11.37 4.70
CA PHE A 579 -21.04 11.18 3.39
C PHE A 579 -22.40 10.49 3.56
N PRO A 580 -23.49 11.05 3.01
CA PRO A 580 -24.79 10.41 3.11
C PRO A 580 -24.79 9.10 2.31
N LEU A 581 -25.20 8.00 2.93
CA LEU A 581 -25.44 6.75 2.20
C LEU A 581 -26.77 6.85 1.42
N PRO A 582 -26.89 6.17 0.26
CA PRO A 582 -28.15 6.08 -0.45
C PRO A 582 -29.23 5.47 0.44
N HIS A 583 -30.37 6.13 0.55
CA HIS A 583 -31.52 5.60 1.29
C HIS A 583 -32.11 4.39 0.55
N LYS A 584 -32.54 3.37 1.31
CA LYS A 584 -33.46 2.36 0.76
C LYS A 584 -34.78 3.05 0.43
N PRO A 585 -35.29 2.94 -0.81
CA PRO A 585 -36.62 3.44 -1.16
C PRO A 585 -37.73 2.75 -0.37
#